data_AF-A0A9D2JSM4-F1
#
_entry.id   AF-A0A9D2JSM4-F1
#
_cell.length_a   1.000
_cell.length_b   1.000
_cell.length_c   1.000
_cell.angle_alpha   90.00
_cell.angle_beta   90.00
_cell.angle_gamma   90.00
#
_symmetry.space_group_name_H-M   'P 1'
#
loop_
_entity.id
_entity.type
_entity.pdbx_description
1 polymer ?
#
loop_
_entity_poly.entity_id
_entity_poly.type
_entity_poly.pdbx_seq_one_letter_code
_entity_poly.pdbx_strand_id
1 'polypeptide(L)'
;MSEKVYEMMDWPEIEAVVYSEESEPKKLLGPRVTPEGILIQCFLPGAQKVKVVLTKGREEYEMEQEDEAGYYAVLIPGDKIPKYKYEAEYEEGKVEKFYDPYAFEKQITVEEEQQFCAGICYNIYEKLGAHPMTIQGVSGVYFAVWAPNAMRVSVVGDFNHWDGRVHQMQRLNVSGIFELFIPGVKPGALYKYEIKAKGSLVYLKSDPYGNQSELRPKTASVVTDLRHYSWQDGQWMKERKQLQDEKKPMAVYEMHLGSW
;
A
#
# COMPACT_ATOMS: atom_id res chain seq x y z
N MET A 1 -30.25 10.50 -1.11
CA MET A 1 -29.12 11.33 -1.52
C MET A 1 -29.24 12.67 -0.84
N SER A 2 -28.27 13.07 -0.02
CA SER A 2 -28.19 14.46 0.41
C SER A 2 -27.65 15.29 -0.75
N GLU A 3 -28.42 16.28 -1.23
CA GLU A 3 -28.03 17.11 -2.40
C GLU A 3 -26.59 17.66 -2.28
N LYS A 4 -26.14 17.90 -1.05
CA LYS A 4 -24.80 18.41 -0.74
C LYS A 4 -23.66 17.44 -1.06
N VAL A 5 -23.79 16.15 -0.76
CA VAL A 5 -22.71 15.18 -1.01
C VAL A 5 -22.52 15.00 -2.51
N TYR A 6 -23.64 14.88 -3.25
CA TYR A 6 -23.65 14.76 -4.70
C TYR A 6 -22.99 15.97 -5.40
N GLU A 7 -23.25 17.19 -4.92
CA GLU A 7 -22.61 18.42 -5.46
C GLU A 7 -21.09 18.47 -5.23
N MET A 8 -20.56 17.71 -4.27
CA MET A 8 -19.13 17.63 -3.96
C MET A 8 -18.40 16.51 -4.71
N MET A 9 -19.14 15.69 -5.49
CA MET A 9 -18.58 14.57 -6.24
C MET A 9 -17.89 15.03 -7.53
N ASP A 10 -16.63 14.62 -7.68
CA ASP A 10 -15.85 14.84 -8.90
C ASP A 10 -16.04 13.63 -9.82
N TRP A 11 -17.15 13.64 -10.59
CA TRP A 11 -17.55 12.49 -11.41
C TRP A 11 -16.46 11.97 -12.36
N PRO A 12 -15.72 12.82 -13.09
CA PRO A 12 -14.60 12.34 -13.92
C PRO A 12 -13.52 11.58 -13.14
N GLU A 13 -13.14 12.05 -11.96
CA GLU A 13 -12.13 11.40 -11.12
C GLU A 13 -12.69 10.13 -10.45
N ILE A 14 -13.97 10.13 -10.09
CA ILE A 14 -14.68 8.93 -9.59
C ILE A 14 -14.67 7.83 -10.66
N GLU A 15 -15.02 8.17 -11.91
CA GLU A 15 -14.94 7.23 -13.02
C GLU A 15 -13.52 6.71 -13.21
N ALA A 16 -12.50 7.56 -13.13
CA ALA A 16 -11.10 7.15 -13.22
C ALA A 16 -10.72 6.13 -12.12
N VAL A 17 -11.20 6.31 -10.89
CA VAL A 17 -11.01 5.31 -9.82
C VAL A 17 -11.77 4.02 -10.11
N VAL A 18 -13.04 4.11 -10.50
CA VAL A 18 -13.91 2.96 -10.78
C VAL A 18 -13.36 2.10 -11.93
N TYR A 19 -12.90 2.73 -13.01
CA TYR A 19 -12.26 2.06 -14.15
C TYR A 19 -10.78 1.69 -13.92
N SER A 20 -10.25 1.98 -12.72
CA SER A 20 -8.86 1.73 -12.33
C SER A 20 -7.85 2.36 -13.30
N GLU A 21 -8.04 3.65 -13.55
CA GLU A 21 -7.22 4.52 -14.40
C GLU A 21 -6.56 5.65 -13.62
N GLU A 22 -6.95 5.87 -12.37
CA GLU A 22 -6.40 6.92 -11.53
C GLU A 22 -5.00 6.57 -11.01
N SER A 23 -4.07 7.52 -11.09
CA SER A 23 -2.68 7.34 -10.64
C SER A 23 -2.43 7.93 -9.25
N GLU A 24 -3.29 8.82 -8.79
CA GLU A 24 -3.22 9.57 -7.54
C GLU A 24 -4.54 9.48 -6.74
N PRO A 25 -5.01 8.26 -6.40
CA PRO A 25 -6.32 8.05 -5.77
C PRO A 25 -6.51 8.80 -4.44
N LYS A 26 -5.45 9.20 -3.72
CA LYS A 26 -5.57 10.00 -2.47
C LYS A 26 -6.09 11.42 -2.69
N LYS A 27 -6.14 11.93 -3.93
CA LYS A 27 -6.81 13.21 -4.22
C LYS A 27 -8.31 13.13 -3.95
N LEU A 28 -8.87 11.94 -4.12
CA LEU A 28 -10.30 11.68 -4.04
C LEU A 28 -10.64 10.81 -2.84
N LEU A 29 -10.02 9.63 -2.72
CA LEU A 29 -10.26 8.67 -1.66
C LEU A 29 -9.66 9.12 -0.33
N GLY A 30 -10.34 8.72 0.74
CA GLY A 30 -9.98 9.05 2.10
C GLY A 30 -10.68 10.30 2.63
N PRO A 31 -10.23 10.78 3.81
CA PRO A 31 -10.84 11.90 4.49
C PRO A 31 -10.26 13.24 4.02
N ARG A 32 -11.12 14.23 3.77
CA ARG A 32 -10.74 15.62 3.49
C ARG A 32 -11.59 16.61 4.28
N VAL A 33 -10.96 17.67 4.79
CA VAL A 33 -11.66 18.78 5.45
C VAL A 33 -12.22 19.71 4.38
N THR A 34 -13.48 20.10 4.54
CA THR A 34 -14.25 20.97 3.65
C THR A 34 -14.95 22.06 4.49
N PRO A 35 -15.41 23.17 3.88
CA PRO A 35 -16.17 24.19 4.62
C PRO A 35 -17.43 23.65 5.32
N GLU A 36 -18.03 22.59 4.79
CA GLU A 36 -19.27 21.99 5.28
C GLU A 36 -19.05 20.88 6.33
N GLY A 37 -17.81 20.42 6.51
CA GLY A 37 -17.45 19.32 7.40
C GLY A 37 -16.28 18.49 6.89
N ILE A 38 -16.23 17.22 7.29
CA ILE A 38 -15.21 16.27 6.82
C ILE A 38 -15.87 15.32 5.84
N LEU A 39 -15.46 15.40 4.57
CA LEU A 39 -15.90 14.47 3.54
C LEU A 39 -14.99 13.25 3.57
N ILE A 40 -15.58 12.06 3.66
CA ILE A 40 -14.87 10.77 3.61
C ILE A 40 -15.41 10.00 2.41
N GLN A 41 -14.49 9.56 1.54
CA GLN A 41 -14.84 8.84 0.32
C GLN A 41 -14.06 7.53 0.24
N CYS A 42 -14.70 6.47 -0.23
CA CYS A 42 -14.05 5.18 -0.41
C CYS A 42 -14.59 4.45 -1.65
N PHE A 43 -13.76 3.58 -2.20
CA PHE A 43 -14.14 2.67 -3.27
C PHE A 43 -13.97 1.23 -2.78
N LEU A 44 -15.10 0.55 -2.57
CA LEU A 44 -15.20 -0.80 -2.04
C LEU A 44 -16.07 -1.65 -2.97
N PRO A 45 -15.49 -2.19 -4.07
CA PRO A 45 -16.21 -3.03 -5.02
C PRO A 45 -16.92 -4.19 -4.34
N GLY A 46 -18.20 -4.39 -4.67
CA GLY A 46 -19.02 -5.48 -4.14
C GLY A 46 -19.55 -5.29 -2.71
N ALA A 47 -19.22 -4.18 -2.04
CA ALA A 47 -19.93 -3.80 -0.82
C ALA A 47 -21.39 -3.47 -1.16
N GLN A 48 -22.30 -3.77 -0.23
CA GLN A 48 -23.72 -3.42 -0.32
C GLN A 48 -24.02 -2.19 0.53
N LYS A 49 -23.37 -2.09 1.69
CA LYS A 49 -23.47 -0.95 2.61
C LYS A 49 -22.12 -0.66 3.23
N VAL A 50 -21.85 0.62 3.44
CA VAL A 50 -20.63 1.08 4.11
C VAL A 50 -21.02 2.13 5.13
N LYS A 51 -20.39 2.08 6.31
CA LYS A 51 -20.47 3.14 7.31
C LYS A 51 -19.09 3.48 7.85
N VAL A 52 -18.96 4.73 8.27
CA VAL A 52 -17.80 5.22 9.02
C VAL A 52 -18.10 5.06 10.50
N VAL A 53 -17.24 4.32 11.22
CA VAL A 53 -17.32 4.11 12.67
C VAL A 53 -16.19 4.86 13.34
N LEU A 54 -16.52 5.90 14.12
CA LEU A 54 -15.51 6.67 14.85
C LEU A 54 -14.92 5.84 15.99
N THR A 55 -13.59 5.79 16.08
CA THR A 55 -12.89 5.06 17.14
C THR A 55 -13.05 5.69 18.52
N LYS A 56 -13.39 6.99 18.56
CA LYS A 56 -13.76 7.74 19.76
C LYS A 56 -15.24 8.12 19.64
N GLY A 57 -16.01 7.91 20.70
CA GLY A 57 -17.39 8.40 20.79
C GLY A 57 -18.50 7.44 20.35
N ARG A 58 -18.18 6.29 19.73
CA ARG A 58 -19.16 5.31 19.20
C ARG A 58 -20.16 5.88 18.19
N GLU A 59 -19.85 7.04 17.60
CA GLU A 59 -20.67 7.60 16.52
C GLU A 59 -20.42 6.80 15.23
N GLU A 60 -21.50 6.54 14.52
CA GLU A 60 -21.50 5.81 13.25
C GLU A 60 -22.26 6.64 12.21
N TYR A 61 -21.73 6.72 11.00
CA TYR A 61 -22.31 7.49 9.91
C TYR A 61 -22.44 6.58 8.69
N GLU A 62 -23.66 6.32 8.22
CA GLU A 62 -23.89 5.58 6.98
C GLU A 62 -23.37 6.39 5.79
N MET A 63 -22.68 5.72 4.87
CA MET A 63 -22.20 6.32 3.63
C MET A 63 -23.24 6.17 2.53
N GLU A 64 -23.43 7.22 1.75
CA GLU A 64 -24.27 7.21 0.56
C GLU A 64 -23.51 6.51 -0.57
N GLN A 65 -24.20 5.65 -1.32
CA GLN A 65 -23.65 5.04 -2.52
C GLN A 65 -23.80 6.01 -3.68
N GLU A 66 -22.69 6.55 -4.17
CA GLU A 66 -22.67 7.53 -5.26
C GLU A 66 -22.50 6.85 -6.63
N ASP A 67 -21.88 5.67 -6.66
CA ASP A 67 -21.75 4.84 -7.87
C ASP A 67 -22.02 3.35 -7.55
N GLU A 68 -22.80 2.69 -8.40
CA GLU A 68 -23.18 1.27 -8.26
C GLU A 68 -21.97 0.32 -8.31
N ALA A 69 -20.83 0.75 -8.87
CA ALA A 69 -19.59 0.00 -8.87
C ALA A 69 -18.94 -0.13 -7.47
N GLY A 70 -19.49 0.53 -6.46
CA GLY A 70 -19.05 0.46 -5.07
C GLY A 70 -18.33 1.71 -4.60
N TYR A 71 -18.68 2.88 -5.12
CA TYR A 71 -18.16 4.16 -4.63
C TYR A 71 -19.11 4.75 -3.59
N TYR A 72 -18.57 5.14 -2.45
CA TYR A 72 -19.34 5.65 -1.32
C TYR A 72 -18.76 6.94 -0.78
N ALA A 73 -19.63 7.83 -0.31
CA ALA A 73 -19.26 9.10 0.30
C ALA A 73 -20.10 9.40 1.56
N VAL A 74 -19.50 10.11 2.51
CA VAL A 74 -20.24 10.68 3.66
C VAL A 74 -19.63 12.00 4.07
N LEU A 75 -20.48 12.96 4.43
CA LEU A 75 -20.08 14.21 5.04
C LEU A 75 -20.42 14.18 6.53
N ILE A 76 -19.40 14.24 7.38
CA ILE A 76 -19.57 14.24 8.84
C ILE A 76 -19.25 15.63 9.43
N PRO A 77 -19.88 16.03 10.54
CA PRO A 77 -19.58 17.32 11.17
C PRO A 77 -18.17 17.34 11.78
N GLY A 78 -17.50 18.49 11.67
CA GLY A 78 -16.20 18.75 12.29
C GLY A 78 -15.20 19.42 11.36
N ASP A 79 -14.08 19.85 11.93
CA ASP A 79 -12.97 20.55 11.24
C ASP A 79 -11.64 19.79 11.33
N LYS A 80 -11.63 18.66 12.06
CA LYS A 80 -10.47 17.82 12.29
C LYS A 80 -10.80 16.36 12.02
N ILE A 81 -10.07 15.76 11.08
CA ILE A 81 -10.22 14.36 10.68
C ILE A 81 -10.13 13.44 11.91
N PRO A 82 -11.20 12.72 12.29
CA PRO A 82 -11.17 11.79 13.41
C PRO A 82 -10.43 10.51 13.02
N LYS A 83 -10.07 9.70 14.03
CA LYS A 83 -9.69 8.30 13.78
C LYS A 83 -10.95 7.48 13.60
N TYR A 84 -11.10 6.81 12.46
CA TYR A 84 -12.27 6.00 12.12
C TYR A 84 -11.88 4.66 11.49
N LYS A 85 -12.87 3.80 11.32
CA LYS A 85 -12.82 2.57 10.53
C LYS A 85 -14.00 2.55 9.57
N TYR A 86 -13.85 1.88 8.44
CA TYR A 86 -15.00 1.44 7.67
C TYR A 86 -15.58 0.19 8.32
N GLU A 87 -16.90 0.09 8.30
CA GLU A 87 -17.63 -1.17 8.45
C GLU A 87 -18.40 -1.38 7.14
N ALA A 88 -17.99 -2.39 6.37
CA ALA A 88 -18.56 -2.72 5.07
C ALA A 88 -19.28 -4.06 5.14
N GLU A 89 -20.52 -4.09 4.65
CA GLU A 89 -21.34 -5.29 4.50
C GLU A 89 -21.27 -5.75 3.04
N TYR A 90 -20.86 -7.00 2.82
CA TYR A 90 -20.77 -7.66 1.53
C TYR A 90 -21.90 -8.70 1.37
N GLU A 91 -21.95 -9.36 0.21
CA GLU A 91 -22.86 -10.49 -0.03
C GLU A 91 -22.80 -11.54 1.10
N GLU A 92 -23.91 -12.25 1.29
CA GLU A 92 -24.10 -13.24 2.36
C GLU A 92 -24.03 -12.67 3.79
N GLY A 93 -24.13 -11.34 3.95
CA GLY A 93 -24.14 -10.67 5.24
C GLY A 93 -22.76 -10.61 5.91
N LYS A 94 -21.68 -10.82 5.15
CA LYS A 94 -20.31 -10.74 5.66
C LYS A 94 -19.99 -9.27 5.98
N VAL A 95 -19.71 -8.98 7.25
CA VAL A 95 -19.33 -7.63 7.71
C VAL A 95 -17.84 -7.58 8.03
N GLU A 96 -17.13 -6.64 7.42
CA GLU A 96 -15.71 -6.39 7.68
C GLU A 96 -15.48 -5.01 8.28
N LYS A 97 -14.59 -4.93 9.28
CA LYS A 97 -14.18 -3.67 9.92
C LYS A 97 -12.69 -3.45 9.73
N PHE A 98 -12.31 -2.38 9.04
CA PHE A 98 -10.92 -2.10 8.72
C PHE A 98 -10.63 -0.59 8.71
N TYR A 99 -9.35 -0.24 8.84
CA TYR A 99 -8.90 1.14 8.71
C TYR A 99 -8.78 1.50 7.24
N ASP A 100 -9.05 2.75 6.91
CA ASP A 100 -8.90 3.29 5.56
C ASP A 100 -7.42 3.35 5.11
N PRO A 101 -7.00 2.63 4.05
CA PRO A 101 -5.65 2.76 3.48
C PRO A 101 -5.28 4.17 3.02
N TYR A 102 -6.27 4.98 2.62
CA TYR A 102 -6.09 6.32 2.06
C TYR A 102 -6.08 7.43 3.13
N ALA A 103 -6.37 7.11 4.39
CA ALA A 103 -6.31 8.07 5.50
C ALA A 103 -4.89 8.32 6.04
N PHE A 104 -3.89 7.57 5.58
CA PHE A 104 -2.49 7.68 6.03
C PHE A 104 -1.66 8.57 5.11
N GLU A 105 -0.78 9.38 5.69
CA GLU A 105 0.12 10.25 4.93
C GLU A 105 1.13 9.46 4.10
N LYS A 106 1.74 10.16 3.13
CA LYS A 106 2.83 9.62 2.31
C LYS A 106 4.06 9.32 3.17
N GLN A 107 4.83 8.29 2.84
CA GLN A 107 5.99 7.86 3.67
C GLN A 107 7.35 8.18 3.06
N ILE A 108 7.41 8.40 1.74
CA ILE A 108 8.60 8.92 1.06
C ILE A 108 8.48 10.43 0.95
N THR A 109 9.51 11.16 1.40
CA THR A 109 9.54 12.63 1.30
C THR A 109 10.01 13.09 -0.08
N VAL A 110 9.75 14.35 -0.42
CA VAL A 110 10.19 14.96 -1.69
C VAL A 110 11.72 14.92 -1.81
N GLU A 111 12.45 15.13 -0.71
CA GLU A 111 13.91 15.06 -0.68
C GLU A 111 14.41 13.63 -0.95
N GLU A 112 13.75 12.62 -0.38
CA GLU A 112 14.06 11.21 -0.66
C GLU A 112 13.78 10.86 -2.14
N GLU A 113 12.69 11.37 -2.73
CA GLU A 113 12.42 11.21 -4.16
C GLU A 113 13.53 11.83 -5.02
N GLN A 114 13.99 13.03 -4.68
CA GLN A 114 15.08 13.70 -5.40
C GLN A 114 16.40 12.93 -5.31
N GLN A 115 16.75 12.43 -4.12
CA GLN A 115 17.94 11.60 -3.94
C GLN A 115 17.85 10.29 -4.72
N PHE A 116 16.67 9.67 -4.76
CA PHE A 116 16.43 8.48 -5.58
C PHE A 116 16.62 8.79 -7.07
N CYS A 117 16.01 9.86 -7.58
CA CYS A 117 16.16 10.29 -8.97
C CYS A 117 17.61 10.62 -9.34
N ALA A 118 18.41 11.14 -8.40
CA ALA A 118 19.82 11.43 -8.58
C ALA A 118 20.73 10.19 -8.42
N GLY A 119 20.18 9.03 -8.06
CA GLY A 119 20.95 7.78 -7.88
C GLY A 119 21.84 7.76 -6.64
N ILE A 120 21.54 8.59 -5.63
CA ILE A 120 22.35 8.73 -4.40
C ILE A 120 21.62 8.24 -3.14
N CYS A 121 20.43 7.65 -3.28
CA CYS A 121 19.71 7.02 -2.18
C CYS A 121 20.19 5.57 -1.98
N TYR A 122 21.32 5.38 -1.29
CA TYR A 122 21.95 4.06 -1.11
C TYR A 122 21.12 3.06 -0.28
N ASN A 123 20.23 3.56 0.58
CA ASN A 123 19.36 2.75 1.43
C ASN A 123 17.91 2.72 0.93
N ILE A 124 17.68 2.93 -0.37
CA ILE A 124 16.33 2.96 -0.95
C ILE A 124 15.51 1.69 -0.67
N TYR A 125 16.18 0.54 -0.48
CA TYR A 125 15.54 -0.73 -0.11
C TYR A 125 14.83 -0.69 1.26
N GLU A 126 15.12 0.28 2.13
CA GLU A 126 14.37 0.51 3.37
C GLU A 126 13.00 1.16 3.12
N LYS A 127 12.76 1.68 1.91
CA LYS A 127 11.52 2.33 1.49
C LYS A 127 10.80 1.53 0.40
N LEU A 128 11.49 1.22 -0.70
CA LEU A 128 10.92 0.38 -1.77
C LEU A 128 10.79 -1.07 -1.31
N GLY A 129 9.78 -1.76 -1.81
CA GLY A 129 9.43 -3.11 -1.39
C GLY A 129 8.19 -3.13 -0.49
N ALA A 130 8.10 -4.15 0.36
CA ALA A 130 7.04 -4.31 1.35
C ALA A 130 7.61 -4.35 2.77
N HIS A 131 7.19 -3.40 3.61
CA HIS A 131 7.75 -3.16 4.94
C HIS A 131 6.66 -3.21 6.03
N PRO A 132 6.65 -4.24 6.89
CA PRO A 132 5.76 -4.30 8.05
C PRO A 132 6.06 -3.16 9.04
N MET A 133 5.09 -2.26 9.24
CA MET A 133 5.26 -1.10 10.11
C MET A 133 3.98 -0.70 10.83
N THR A 134 4.09 0.29 11.72
CA THR A 134 2.95 0.85 12.45
C THR A 134 2.92 2.36 12.26
N ILE A 135 1.82 2.87 11.69
CA ILE A 135 1.62 4.29 11.43
C ILE A 135 0.45 4.76 12.30
N GLN A 136 0.65 5.81 13.10
CA GLN A 136 -0.37 6.37 14.00
C GLN A 136 -1.03 5.35 14.95
N GLY A 137 -0.30 4.29 15.32
CA GLY A 137 -0.78 3.20 16.19
C GLY A 137 -1.55 2.09 15.48
N VAL A 138 -1.59 2.11 14.13
CA VAL A 138 -2.21 1.06 13.31
C VAL A 138 -1.11 0.25 12.62
N SER A 139 -1.10 -1.06 12.87
CA SER A 139 -0.17 -1.98 12.20
C SER A 139 -0.67 -2.36 10.81
N GLY A 140 0.26 -2.50 9.88
CA GLY A 140 0.01 -2.88 8.49
C GLY A 140 1.31 -3.03 7.73
N VAL A 141 1.23 -2.96 6.41
CA VAL A 141 2.39 -3.04 5.53
C VAL A 141 2.41 -1.83 4.61
N TYR A 142 3.56 -1.18 4.54
CA TYR A 142 3.85 -0.17 3.56
C TYR A 142 4.43 -0.81 2.31
N PHE A 143 3.85 -0.47 1.15
CA PHE A 143 4.29 -0.95 -0.15
C PHE A 143 4.77 0.24 -0.97
N ALA A 144 5.89 0.08 -1.66
CA ALA A 144 6.35 1.06 -2.64
C ALA A 144 7.11 0.43 -3.80
N VAL A 145 6.82 0.89 -5.02
CA VAL A 145 7.44 0.40 -6.25
C VAL A 145 7.67 1.51 -7.25
N TRP A 146 8.83 1.50 -7.89
CA TRP A 146 9.14 2.45 -8.96
C TRP A 146 8.59 1.97 -10.30
N ALA A 147 7.61 2.69 -10.85
CA ALA A 147 6.97 2.35 -12.11
C ALA A 147 6.55 3.62 -12.88
N PRO A 148 7.49 4.50 -13.26
CA PRO A 148 7.20 5.90 -13.62
C PRO A 148 6.30 6.07 -14.85
N ASN A 149 6.28 5.07 -15.73
CA ASN A 149 5.51 5.03 -16.97
C ASN A 149 4.20 4.22 -16.87
N ALA A 150 3.90 3.64 -15.70
CA ALA A 150 2.62 3.00 -15.47
C ALA A 150 1.50 4.05 -15.42
N MET A 151 0.32 3.70 -15.94
CA MET A 151 -0.87 4.51 -15.76
C MET A 151 -1.35 4.40 -14.31
N ARG A 152 -1.42 3.17 -13.80
CA ARG A 152 -1.82 2.87 -12.42
C ARG A 152 -1.07 1.64 -11.93
N VAL A 153 -0.73 1.63 -10.65
CA VAL A 153 -0.27 0.44 -9.94
C VAL A 153 -1.23 0.13 -8.80
N SER A 154 -1.46 -1.15 -8.53
CA SER A 154 -2.23 -1.60 -7.38
C SER A 154 -1.53 -2.74 -6.68
N VAL A 155 -1.69 -2.85 -5.37
CA VAL A 155 -1.21 -4.01 -4.61
C VAL A 155 -2.31 -5.07 -4.64
N VAL A 156 -1.96 -6.28 -5.08
CA VAL A 156 -2.89 -7.42 -5.12
C VAL A 156 -2.31 -8.57 -4.33
N GLY A 157 -3.16 -9.30 -3.60
CA GLY A 157 -2.75 -10.42 -2.78
C GLY A 157 -3.92 -11.11 -2.11
N ASP A 158 -3.63 -12.02 -1.20
CA ASP A 158 -4.68 -12.82 -0.54
C ASP A 158 -5.64 -11.94 0.27
N PHE A 159 -5.15 -10.82 0.81
CA PHE A 159 -5.91 -9.89 1.66
C PHE A 159 -6.93 -9.02 0.90
N ASN A 160 -6.92 -9.02 -0.44
CA ASN A 160 -7.92 -8.37 -1.28
C ASN A 160 -8.39 -9.25 -2.43
N HIS A 161 -8.29 -10.58 -2.27
CA HIS A 161 -8.73 -11.55 -3.26
C HIS A 161 -8.10 -11.35 -4.64
N TRP A 162 -6.88 -10.83 -4.69
CA TRP A 162 -6.16 -10.51 -5.91
C TRP A 162 -6.87 -9.48 -6.82
N ASP A 163 -7.77 -8.65 -6.28
CA ASP A 163 -8.50 -7.61 -7.01
C ASP A 163 -7.71 -6.28 -7.03
N GLY A 164 -7.23 -5.91 -8.21
CA GLY A 164 -6.48 -4.67 -8.43
C GLY A 164 -7.29 -3.38 -8.31
N ARG A 165 -8.61 -3.45 -8.24
CA ARG A 165 -9.47 -2.26 -8.06
C ARG A 165 -9.43 -1.72 -6.64
N VAL A 166 -9.14 -2.59 -5.65
CA VAL A 166 -9.33 -2.31 -4.22
C VAL A 166 -8.19 -1.47 -3.61
N HIS A 167 -6.93 -1.80 -3.92
CA HIS A 167 -5.75 -1.15 -3.31
C HIS A 167 -4.91 -0.44 -4.37
N GLN A 168 -5.51 0.57 -5.01
CA GLN A 168 -4.83 1.44 -5.98
C GLN A 168 -3.79 2.31 -5.27
N MET A 169 -2.56 2.33 -5.77
CA MET A 169 -1.44 3.00 -5.12
C MET A 169 -1.36 4.48 -5.52
N GLN A 170 -0.83 5.31 -4.63
CA GLN A 170 -0.61 6.73 -4.87
C GLN A 170 0.73 6.94 -5.59
N ARG A 171 0.69 7.51 -6.80
CA ARG A 171 1.89 7.98 -7.50
C ARG A 171 2.47 9.22 -6.79
N LEU A 172 3.79 9.22 -6.64
CA LEU A 172 4.56 10.36 -6.16
C LEU A 172 5.05 11.20 -7.34
N ASN A 173 5.03 12.52 -7.16
CA ASN A 173 5.07 13.47 -8.27
C ASN A 173 6.47 13.66 -8.86
N VAL A 174 7.53 13.39 -8.08
CA VAL A 174 8.91 13.67 -8.51
C VAL A 174 9.54 12.43 -9.15
N SER A 175 9.35 11.27 -8.54
CA SER A 175 10.04 10.03 -8.90
C SER A 175 9.24 9.09 -9.79
N GLY A 176 7.90 9.19 -9.77
CA GLY A 176 7.02 8.18 -10.34
C GLY A 176 7.04 6.85 -9.57
N ILE A 177 7.46 6.89 -8.30
CA ILE A 177 7.22 5.82 -7.33
C ILE A 177 5.73 5.79 -7.01
N PHE A 178 5.17 4.59 -6.90
CA PHE A 178 3.84 4.36 -6.36
C PHE A 178 3.98 3.85 -4.94
N GLU A 179 3.19 4.35 -4.00
CA GLU A 179 3.18 3.90 -2.61
C GLU A 179 1.77 3.76 -2.03
N LEU A 180 1.63 2.87 -1.05
CA LEU A 180 0.41 2.71 -0.28
C LEU A 180 0.72 2.01 1.05
N PHE A 181 0.16 2.51 2.14
CA PHE A 181 0.10 1.77 3.39
C PHE A 181 -1.23 1.04 3.47
N ILE A 182 -1.20 -0.27 3.68
CA ILE A 182 -2.39 -1.10 3.79
C ILE A 182 -2.49 -1.63 5.24
N PRO A 183 -3.43 -1.10 6.04
CA PRO A 183 -3.66 -1.55 7.40
C PRO A 183 -4.04 -3.03 7.47
N GLY A 184 -3.62 -3.70 8.54
CA GLY A 184 -4.05 -5.08 8.84
C GLY A 184 -3.36 -6.18 8.04
N VAL A 185 -2.63 -5.86 6.96
CA VAL A 185 -1.77 -6.83 6.26
C VAL A 185 -0.66 -7.29 7.20
N LYS A 186 -0.33 -8.58 7.15
CA LYS A 186 0.62 -9.24 8.05
C LYS A 186 1.82 -9.81 7.30
N PRO A 187 2.99 -9.97 7.96
CA PRO A 187 4.06 -10.82 7.45
C PRO A 187 3.55 -12.21 7.06
N GLY A 188 4.07 -12.76 5.98
CA GLY A 188 3.64 -14.01 5.36
C GLY A 188 2.57 -13.84 4.26
N ALA A 189 1.95 -12.66 4.12
CA ALA A 189 0.99 -12.41 3.05
C ALA A 189 1.66 -12.48 1.67
N LEU A 190 1.02 -13.16 0.73
CA LEU A 190 1.41 -13.17 -0.67
C LEU A 190 0.92 -11.90 -1.36
N TYR A 191 1.76 -11.31 -2.21
CA TYR A 191 1.38 -10.15 -2.99
C TYR A 191 2.12 -10.05 -4.33
N LYS A 192 1.55 -9.24 -5.22
CA LYS A 192 2.17 -8.73 -6.45
C LYS A 192 1.73 -7.28 -6.67
N TYR A 193 2.42 -6.61 -7.59
CA TYR A 193 1.93 -5.37 -8.18
C TYR A 193 1.15 -5.67 -9.45
N GLU A 194 -0.09 -5.21 -9.50
CA GLU A 194 -0.86 -5.12 -10.73
C GLU A 194 -0.57 -3.77 -11.41
N ILE A 195 0.05 -3.83 -12.59
CA ILE A 195 0.48 -2.64 -13.33
C ILE A 195 -0.42 -2.50 -14.56
N LYS A 196 -1.15 -1.38 -14.64
CA LYS A 196 -1.86 -0.98 -15.86
C LYS A 196 -0.94 -0.10 -16.71
N ALA A 197 -0.60 -0.57 -17.89
CA ALA A 197 0.21 0.15 -18.87
C ALA A 197 -0.66 0.89 -19.88
N LYS A 198 -0.05 1.80 -20.65
CA LYS A 198 -0.70 2.48 -21.78
C LYS A 198 -1.30 1.46 -22.75
N GLY A 199 -2.52 1.74 -23.24
CA GLY A 199 -3.30 0.81 -24.06
C GLY A 199 -4.09 -0.23 -23.25
N SER A 200 -4.32 0.03 -21.96
CA SER A 200 -5.14 -0.77 -21.05
C SER A 200 -4.67 -2.20 -20.80
N LEU A 201 -3.39 -2.48 -21.06
CA LEU A 201 -2.76 -3.77 -20.76
C LEU A 201 -2.46 -3.88 -19.27
N VAL A 202 -2.83 -5.01 -18.66
CA VAL A 202 -2.65 -5.29 -17.23
C VAL A 202 -1.64 -6.42 -17.04
N TYR A 203 -0.68 -6.21 -16.14
CA TYR A 203 0.36 -7.19 -15.82
C TYR A 203 0.49 -7.39 -14.32
N LEU A 204 0.74 -8.64 -13.91
CA LEU A 204 1.15 -8.96 -12.56
C LEU A 204 2.68 -9.08 -12.50
N LYS A 205 3.30 -8.37 -11.56
CA LYS A 205 4.74 -8.40 -11.32
C LYS A 205 5.05 -8.72 -9.87
N SER A 206 6.03 -9.59 -9.67
CA SER A 206 6.71 -9.74 -8.38
C SER A 206 7.38 -8.42 -8.01
N ASP A 207 7.53 -8.18 -6.72
CA ASP A 207 8.20 -7.00 -6.20
C ASP A 207 9.71 -7.02 -6.53
N PRO A 208 10.24 -6.00 -7.26
CA PRO A 208 11.68 -5.89 -7.50
C PRO A 208 12.53 -5.81 -6.23
N TYR A 209 11.95 -5.31 -5.13
CA TYR A 209 12.56 -5.18 -3.81
C TYR A 209 11.94 -6.19 -2.81
N GLY A 210 11.36 -7.30 -3.30
CA GLY A 210 10.78 -8.33 -2.45
C GLY A 210 11.82 -9.07 -1.62
N ASN A 211 11.64 -9.08 -0.29
CA ASN A 211 12.55 -9.76 0.65
C ASN A 211 12.40 -11.30 0.66
N GLN A 212 11.28 -11.82 0.16
CA GLN A 212 11.01 -13.25 0.03
C GLN A 212 10.07 -13.48 -1.16
N SER A 213 10.13 -14.68 -1.74
CA SER A 213 9.26 -15.13 -2.83
C SER A 213 8.66 -16.50 -2.54
N GLU A 214 7.55 -16.81 -3.21
CA GLU A 214 7.03 -18.18 -3.24
C GLU A 214 8.04 -19.16 -3.87
N LEU A 215 7.92 -20.44 -3.51
CA LEU A 215 8.68 -21.49 -4.16
C LEU A 215 8.29 -21.63 -5.64
N ARG A 216 9.28 -21.72 -6.52
CA ARG A 216 9.09 -21.99 -7.96
C ARG A 216 8.16 -23.20 -8.20
N PRO A 217 7.31 -23.18 -9.24
CA PRO A 217 7.21 -22.20 -10.32
C PRO A 217 6.34 -20.98 -10.00
N LYS A 218 5.84 -20.85 -8.76
CA LYS A 218 5.05 -19.69 -8.36
C LYS A 218 5.93 -18.44 -8.27
N THR A 219 5.31 -17.27 -8.26
CA THR A 219 6.00 -15.99 -8.48
C THR A 219 5.50 -14.85 -7.60
N ALA A 220 4.59 -15.06 -6.64
CA ALA A 220 4.25 -13.97 -5.72
C ALA A 220 5.44 -13.63 -4.80
N SER A 221 5.53 -12.35 -4.45
CA SER A 221 6.39 -11.90 -3.37
C SER A 221 5.70 -12.17 -2.03
N VAL A 222 6.49 -12.31 -0.96
CA VAL A 222 5.97 -12.57 0.39
C VAL A 222 6.38 -11.41 1.30
N VAL A 223 5.41 -10.82 1.98
CA VAL A 223 5.68 -9.79 3.00
C VAL A 223 6.54 -10.42 4.10
N THR A 224 7.72 -9.86 4.34
CA THR A 224 8.69 -10.46 5.28
C THR A 224 9.18 -9.43 6.28
N ASP A 225 9.16 -9.79 7.56
CA ASP A 225 9.78 -8.98 8.62
C ASP A 225 11.21 -9.45 8.85
N LEU A 226 12.18 -8.63 8.43
CA LEU A 226 13.61 -8.93 8.54
C LEU A 226 14.16 -8.77 9.97
N ARG A 227 13.39 -8.21 10.92
CA ARG A 227 13.90 -7.81 12.25
C ARG A 227 14.01 -8.97 13.25
N HIS A 228 13.49 -10.14 12.92
CA HIS A 228 13.38 -11.24 13.89
C HIS A 228 14.65 -12.10 14.04
N TYR A 229 15.58 -12.05 13.07
CA TYR A 229 16.79 -12.85 13.16
C TYR A 229 17.85 -12.19 14.05
N SER A 230 18.27 -12.89 15.11
CA SER A 230 19.34 -12.44 16.01
C SER A 230 20.68 -13.02 15.61
N TRP A 231 21.57 -12.17 15.09
CA TRP A 231 22.92 -12.55 14.67
C TRP A 231 23.81 -12.92 15.86
N GLN A 232 24.68 -13.93 15.68
CA GLN A 232 25.62 -14.44 16.69
C GLN A 232 27.09 -14.31 16.25
N ASP A 233 27.36 -13.65 15.12
CA ASP A 233 28.67 -13.53 14.49
C ASP A 233 29.46 -12.28 14.90
N GLY A 234 29.11 -11.68 16.05
CA GLY A 234 29.67 -10.41 16.49
C GLY A 234 31.20 -10.42 16.68
N GLN A 235 31.78 -11.54 17.12
CA GLN A 235 33.25 -11.67 17.20
C GLN A 235 33.87 -11.67 15.80
N TRP A 236 33.33 -12.49 14.89
CA TRP A 236 33.78 -12.56 13.51
C TRP A 236 33.77 -11.19 12.82
N MET A 237 32.66 -10.45 12.94
CA MET A 237 32.52 -9.12 12.33
C MET A 237 33.54 -8.10 12.83
N LYS A 238 33.95 -8.17 14.11
CA LYS A 238 35.01 -7.32 14.68
C LYS A 238 36.39 -7.65 14.10
N GLU A 239 36.68 -8.93 13.93
CA GLU A 239 37.99 -9.41 13.47
C GLU A 239 38.13 -9.39 11.95
N ARG A 240 37.01 -9.39 11.21
CA ARG A 240 36.93 -9.55 9.74
C ARG A 240 37.94 -8.69 8.98
N LYS A 241 38.06 -7.40 9.31
CA LYS A 241 38.98 -6.48 8.60
C LYS A 241 40.45 -6.90 8.71
N GLN A 242 40.85 -7.53 9.82
CA GLN A 242 42.22 -8.02 10.02
C GLN A 242 42.45 -9.38 9.36
N LEU A 243 41.38 -10.19 9.25
CA LEU A 243 41.42 -11.52 8.64
C LEU A 243 41.34 -11.49 7.11
N GLN A 244 40.77 -10.43 6.52
CA GLN A 244 40.65 -10.23 5.07
C GLN A 244 41.79 -9.38 4.47
N ASP A 245 42.97 -9.38 5.10
CA ASP A 245 44.16 -8.76 4.53
C ASP A 245 44.70 -9.60 3.35
N GLU A 246 45.20 -8.94 2.30
CA GLU A 246 45.67 -9.60 1.05
C GLU A 246 46.77 -10.63 1.28
N LYS A 247 47.49 -10.57 2.42
CA LYS A 247 48.57 -11.50 2.77
C LYS A 247 48.09 -12.70 3.59
N LYS A 248 46.79 -12.78 3.90
CA LYS A 248 46.21 -13.89 4.69
C LYS A 248 45.87 -15.07 3.78
N PRO A 249 45.98 -16.32 4.29
CA PRO A 249 45.64 -17.50 3.50
C PRO A 249 44.14 -17.51 3.19
N MET A 250 43.80 -17.80 1.93
CA MET A 250 42.41 -17.97 1.48
C MET A 250 42.31 -19.22 0.62
N ALA A 251 41.55 -20.20 1.10
CA ALA A 251 41.17 -21.39 0.35
C ALA A 251 39.65 -21.41 0.23
N VAL A 252 39.14 -21.27 -0.99
CA VAL A 252 37.69 -21.20 -1.26
C VAL A 252 37.22 -22.55 -1.76
N TYR A 253 36.19 -23.09 -1.11
CA TYR A 253 35.45 -24.26 -1.59
C TYR A 253 34.19 -23.80 -2.29
N GLU A 254 34.14 -23.97 -3.61
CA GLU A 254 32.98 -23.60 -4.43
C GLU A 254 31.87 -24.66 -4.29
N MET A 255 30.63 -24.21 -4.09
CA MET A 255 29.47 -25.08 -3.84
C MET A 255 28.21 -24.52 -4.52
N HIS A 256 27.43 -25.40 -5.15
CA HIS A 256 26.07 -25.10 -5.62
C HIS A 256 25.03 -25.67 -4.64
N LEU A 257 24.38 -24.81 -3.85
CA LEU A 257 23.45 -25.21 -2.79
C LEU A 257 22.32 -26.16 -3.23
N GLY A 258 21.88 -26.07 -4.50
CA GLY A 258 20.78 -26.89 -5.01
C GLY A 258 21.16 -28.29 -5.49
N SER A 259 22.46 -28.62 -5.52
CA SER A 259 22.94 -29.91 -6.07
C SER A 259 24.29 -30.35 -5.49
N TRP A 260 24.64 -29.86 -4.30
CA TRP A 260 25.88 -30.23 -3.63
C TRP A 260 25.81 -31.63 -3.03
#